data_AF-A0A834Y031-F1
#
_entry.id   AF-A0A834Y031-F1
#
_cell.length_a   1.000
_cell.length_b   1.000
_cell.length_c   1.000
_cell.angle_alpha   90.00
_cell.angle_beta   90.00
_cell.angle_gamma   90.00
#
_symmetry.space_group_name_H-M   'P 1'
#
loop_
_entity.id
_entity.type
_entity.pdbx_description
1 polymer ?
#
loop_
_entity_poly.entity_id
_entity_poly.type
_entity_poly.pdbx_seq_one_letter_code
_entity_poly.pdbx_strand_id
1 'polypeptide(L)'
;MMGRNNSVASRLIADFPNISIIKCICHSVAIVASEACKKLPRTPEHLASGIYSFLSRSSKRQCEFIECQMQSETEILKMLHPSQTRWLSLAVVVERIVQQWEPLKIFFTKHWVELHTKGSELIYAAFNEPTTKLYFLFLKFLTSPDLGLRIDLAQSQRCRDTSNGP
;
A
#
# COMPACT_ATOMS: atom_id res chain seq x y z
N MET A 1 2.31 -22.02 10.48
CA MET A 1 3.54 -22.30 11.26
C MET A 1 3.26 -22.72 12.71
N MET A 2 2.17 -22.26 13.34
CA MET A 2 1.84 -22.53 14.75
C MET A 2 0.51 -23.29 14.94
N GLY A 3 0.19 -24.22 14.03
CA GLY A 3 -1.04 -25.01 14.09
C GLY A 3 -1.04 -26.02 15.25
N ARG A 4 -2.22 -26.42 15.72
CA ARG A 4 -2.36 -27.36 16.86
C ARG A 4 -1.75 -28.74 16.56
N ASN A 5 -1.83 -29.18 15.31
CA ASN A 5 -1.33 -30.48 14.84
C ASN A 5 -0.32 -30.28 13.71
N ASN A 6 0.70 -31.14 13.64
CA ASN A 6 1.70 -31.20 12.56
C ASN A 6 2.33 -29.86 12.17
N SER A 7 2.50 -28.96 13.14
CA SER A 7 3.17 -27.69 12.94
C SER A 7 4.64 -27.75 13.33
N VAL A 8 5.41 -26.75 12.90
CA VAL A 8 6.80 -26.56 13.33
C VAL A 8 6.86 -26.49 14.86
N ALA A 9 5.93 -25.76 15.48
CA ALA A 9 5.84 -25.67 16.93
C ALA A 9 5.57 -27.01 17.61
N SER A 10 4.62 -27.81 17.11
CA SER A 10 4.31 -29.11 17.73
C SER A 10 5.44 -30.12 17.58
N ARG A 11 6.22 -30.04 16.48
CA ARG A 11 7.41 -30.88 16.27
C ARG A 11 8.57 -30.45 17.17
N LEU A 12 8.83 -29.15 17.31
CA LEU A 12 9.87 -28.63 18.20
C LEU A 12 9.60 -28.98 19.67
N ILE A 13 8.35 -28.95 20.12
CA ILE A 13 7.98 -29.35 21.49
C ILE A 13 8.18 -30.86 21.70
N ALA A 14 7.90 -31.68 20.67
CA ALA A 14 8.11 -33.12 20.74
C ALA A 14 9.60 -33.49 20.84
N ASP A 15 10.45 -32.80 20.08
CA ASP A 15 11.90 -33.04 20.07
C ASP A 15 12.60 -32.40 21.29
N PHE A 16 12.08 -31.28 21.82
CA PHE A 16 12.64 -30.54 22.94
C PHE A 16 11.56 -30.14 23.96
N PRO A 17 11.25 -30.99 24.96
CA PRO A 17 10.11 -30.77 25.87
C PRO A 17 10.23 -29.55 26.80
N ASN A 18 11.44 -29.00 26.96
CA ASN A 18 11.71 -27.84 27.82
C ASN A 18 11.72 -26.50 27.05
N ILE A 19 11.39 -26.49 25.75
CA ILE A 19 11.34 -25.25 24.98
C ILE A 19 10.02 -24.51 25.19
N SER A 20 10.09 -23.19 25.36
CA SER A 20 8.91 -22.32 25.36
C SER A 20 8.82 -21.57 24.05
N ILE A 21 7.70 -21.71 23.34
CA ILE A 21 7.48 -21.04 22.06
C ILE A 21 6.59 -19.82 22.25
N ILE A 22 7.16 -18.64 22.04
CA ILE A 22 6.46 -17.36 22.12
C ILE A 22 6.01 -16.97 20.71
N LYS A 23 4.72 -16.66 20.55
CA LYS A 23 4.19 -16.16 19.26
C LYS A 23 4.72 -14.75 19.00
N CYS A 24 5.09 -14.49 17.75
CA CYS A 24 5.50 -13.15 17.33
C CYS A 24 4.34 -12.16 17.50
N ILE A 25 4.55 -11.12 18.32
CA ILE A 25 3.57 -10.04 18.54
C ILE A 25 3.22 -9.38 17.21
N CYS A 26 4.20 -9.15 16.34
CA CYS A 26 3.99 -8.53 15.03
C CYS A 26 2.98 -9.32 14.17
N HIS A 27 2.99 -10.65 14.27
CA HIS A 27 2.03 -11.49 13.54
C HIS A 27 0.60 -11.32 14.09
N SER A 28 0.44 -11.31 15.42
CA SER A 28 -0.85 -11.07 16.06
C SER A 28 -1.41 -9.69 15.70
N VAL A 29 -0.58 -8.65 15.78
CA VAL A 29 -0.98 -7.28 15.40
C VAL A 29 -1.35 -7.23 13.91
N ALA A 30 -0.58 -7.88 13.04
CA ALA A 30 -0.90 -7.92 11.61
C ALA A 30 -2.24 -8.61 11.31
N ILE A 31 -2.60 -9.66 12.06
CA ILE A 31 -3.92 -10.32 11.95
C ILE A 31 -5.03 -9.35 12.40
N VAL A 32 -4.89 -8.73 13.58
CA VAL A 32 -5.89 -7.79 14.10
C VAL A 32 -6.09 -6.62 13.14
N ALA A 33 -5.01 -6.03 12.67
CA ALA A 33 -5.06 -4.96 11.67
C ALA A 33 -5.74 -5.41 10.39
N SER A 34 -5.40 -6.60 9.86
CA SER A 34 -6.03 -7.13 8.66
C SER A 34 -7.53 -7.36 8.84
N GLU A 35 -7.99 -7.83 10.00
CA GLU A 35 -9.42 -8.00 10.28
C GLU A 35 -10.15 -6.66 10.47
N ALA A 36 -9.51 -5.70 11.14
CA ALA A 36 -10.05 -4.34 11.28
C ALA A 36 -10.20 -3.65 9.92
N CYS A 37 -9.22 -3.80 9.03
CA CYS A 37 -9.27 -3.25 7.67
C CYS A 37 -10.43 -3.82 6.84
N LYS A 38 -10.92 -5.04 7.10
CA LYS A 38 -12.12 -5.57 6.41
C LYS A 38 -13.39 -4.77 6.74
N LYS A 39 -13.41 -4.00 7.83
CA LYS A 39 -14.51 -3.12 8.20
C LYS A 39 -14.41 -1.73 7.58
N LEU A 40 -13.24 -1.38 7.05
CA LEU A 40 -13.03 -0.11 6.37
C LEU A 40 -13.61 -0.17 4.94
N PRO A 41 -14.10 0.96 4.40
CA PRO A 41 -14.43 1.07 2.99
C PRO A 41 -13.24 0.66 2.12
N ARG A 42 -13.49 -0.19 1.11
CA ARG A 42 -12.46 -0.60 0.14
C ARG A 42 -12.18 0.45 -0.94
N THR A 43 -12.93 1.54 -0.97
CA THR A 43 -12.79 2.65 -1.93
C THR A 43 -11.33 3.12 -2.14
N PRO A 44 -10.51 3.33 -1.10
CA PRO A 44 -9.13 3.80 -1.25
C PRO A 44 -8.21 2.74 -1.86
N GLU A 45 -8.41 1.46 -1.54
CA GLU A 45 -7.65 0.35 -2.12
C GLU A 45 -7.93 0.23 -3.62
N HIS A 46 -9.20 0.38 -4.00
CA HIS A 46 -9.62 0.39 -5.41
C HIS A 46 -9.09 1.62 -6.14
N LEU A 47 -9.13 2.80 -5.51
CA LEU A 47 -8.58 4.02 -6.08
C LEU A 47 -7.06 3.90 -6.29
N ALA A 48 -6.32 3.44 -5.28
CA ALA A 48 -4.89 3.23 -5.35
C ALA A 48 -4.50 2.24 -6.46
N SER A 49 -5.23 1.12 -6.54
CA SER A 49 -5.04 0.11 -7.59
C SER A 49 -5.36 0.69 -8.98
N GLY A 50 -6.47 1.45 -9.08
CA GLY A 50 -6.89 2.12 -10.31
C GLY A 50 -5.84 3.10 -10.83
N ILE A 51 -5.31 3.96 -9.96
CA ILE A 51 -4.25 4.92 -10.30
C ILE A 51 -3.01 4.19 -10.83
N TYR A 52 -2.52 3.18 -10.10
CA TYR A 52 -1.35 2.42 -10.52
C TYR A 52 -1.58 1.72 -11.86
N SER A 53 -2.68 0.98 -12.00
CA SER A 53 -3.03 0.28 -13.24
C SER A 53 -3.22 1.25 -14.42
N PHE A 54 -3.70 2.46 -14.18
CA PHE A 54 -3.88 3.46 -15.23
C PHE A 54 -2.54 3.97 -15.78
N LEU A 55 -1.63 4.34 -14.89
CA LEU A 55 -0.33 4.92 -15.25
C LEU A 55 0.66 3.87 -15.78
N SER A 56 0.70 2.68 -15.17
CA SER A 56 1.64 1.62 -15.55
C SER A 56 1.43 1.07 -16.96
N ARG A 57 0.24 1.21 -17.53
CA ARG A 57 -0.12 0.66 -18.86
C ARG A 57 0.40 1.47 -20.05
N SER A 58 0.96 2.65 -19.84
CA SER A 58 1.44 3.50 -20.93
C SER A 58 2.66 4.31 -20.52
N SER A 59 3.75 4.19 -21.27
CA SER A 59 4.94 5.04 -21.10
C SER A 59 4.61 6.51 -21.34
N LYS A 60 3.75 6.83 -22.31
CA LYS A 60 3.26 8.19 -22.57
C LYS A 60 2.61 8.80 -21.32
N ARG A 61 1.68 8.06 -20.68
CA ARG A 61 1.04 8.51 -19.44
C ARG A 61 2.02 8.72 -18.29
N GLN A 62 3.08 7.91 -18.22
CA GLN A 62 4.13 8.09 -17.22
C GLN A 62 4.94 9.37 -17.47
N CYS A 63 5.28 9.66 -18.72
CA CYS A 63 5.95 10.92 -19.08
C CYS A 63 5.07 12.13 -18.77
N GLU A 64 3.80 12.12 -19.19
CA GLU A 64 2.84 13.19 -18.91
C GLU A 64 2.61 13.39 -17.41
N PHE A 65 2.65 12.30 -16.62
CA PHE A 65 2.59 12.39 -15.16
C PHE A 65 3.84 13.05 -14.58
N ILE A 66 5.04 12.75 -15.09
CA ILE A 66 6.28 13.41 -14.68
C ILE A 66 6.21 14.92 -14.95
N GLU A 67 5.66 15.33 -16.11
CA GLU A 67 5.44 16.75 -16.42
C GLU A 67 4.50 17.41 -15.38
N CYS A 68 3.47 16.70 -14.92
CA CYS A 68 2.58 17.19 -13.85
C CYS A 68 3.30 17.28 -12.49
N GLN A 69 4.24 16.37 -12.19
CA GLN A 69 5.08 16.44 -10.99
C GLN A 69 5.99 17.67 -11.02
N MET A 70 6.62 17.94 -12.16
CA MET A 70 7.43 19.14 -12.38
C MET A 70 6.60 20.43 -12.26
N GLN A 71 5.39 20.46 -12.85
CA GLN A 71 4.47 21.60 -12.76
C GLN A 71 4.05 21.91 -11.32
N SER A 72 3.95 20.88 -10.46
CA SER A 72 3.51 21.02 -9.07
C SER A 72 4.68 21.15 -8.09
N GLU A 73 5.91 21.31 -8.59
CA GLU A 73 7.15 21.34 -7.79
C GLU A 73 7.24 20.16 -6.80
N THR A 74 6.65 19.02 -7.17
CA THR A 74 6.62 17.81 -6.35
C THR A 74 7.76 16.90 -6.77
N GLU A 75 8.37 16.19 -5.82
CA GLU A 75 9.41 15.19 -6.10
C GLU A 75 8.91 14.17 -7.14
N ILE A 76 9.76 13.89 -8.14
CA ILE A 76 9.46 12.96 -9.23
C ILE A 76 9.52 11.53 -8.70
N LEU A 77 8.35 10.94 -8.50
CA LEU A 77 8.20 9.62 -7.88
C LEU A 77 7.29 8.73 -8.71
N LYS A 78 7.68 7.47 -8.90
CA LYS A 78 6.80 6.46 -9.49
C LYS A 78 5.73 6.02 -8.50
N MET A 79 4.52 5.78 -9.01
CA MET A 79 3.44 5.19 -8.24
C MET A 79 3.75 3.74 -7.89
N LEU A 80 3.41 3.35 -6.66
CA LEU A 80 3.68 2.02 -6.14
C LEU A 80 2.48 1.09 -6.37
N HIS A 81 2.76 -0.17 -6.70
CA HIS A 81 1.72 -1.19 -6.80
C HIS A 81 1.24 -1.60 -5.40
N PRO A 82 -0.06 -1.52 -5.08
CA PRO A 82 -0.59 -2.07 -3.85
C PRO A 82 -0.46 -3.60 -3.87
N SER A 83 0.30 -4.17 -2.93
CA SER A 83 0.45 -5.63 -2.89
C SER A 83 -0.84 -6.28 -2.36
N GLN A 84 -1.33 -7.30 -3.07
CA GLN A 84 -2.62 -7.93 -2.78
C GLN A 84 -2.70 -8.63 -1.42
N THR A 85 -1.55 -8.93 -0.77
CA THR A 85 -1.49 -9.80 0.42
C THR A 85 -0.98 -9.11 1.68
N ARG A 86 -0.65 -7.81 1.64
CA ARG A 86 -0.08 -7.13 2.80
C ARG A 86 -0.62 -5.71 2.92
N TRP A 87 -1.50 -5.49 3.90
CA TRP A 87 -1.95 -4.16 4.31
C TRP A 87 -0.78 -3.22 4.65
N LEU A 88 0.36 -3.77 5.09
CA LEU A 88 1.59 -3.01 5.33
C LEU A 88 2.16 -2.36 4.05
N SER A 89 1.87 -2.92 2.87
CA SER A 89 2.18 -2.26 1.59
C SER A 89 1.24 -1.09 1.28
N LEU A 90 0.03 -1.08 1.87
CA LEU A 90 -0.93 0.01 1.70
C LEU A 90 -0.43 1.29 2.39
N ALA A 91 0.27 1.19 3.52
CA ALA A 91 0.84 2.36 4.22
C ALA A 91 1.75 3.18 3.29
N VAL A 92 2.71 2.54 2.65
CA VAL A 92 3.66 3.21 1.73
C VAL A 92 2.94 3.72 0.47
N VAL A 93 1.93 2.98 -0.02
CA VAL A 93 1.11 3.41 -1.17
C VAL A 93 0.26 4.63 -0.82
N VAL A 94 -0.37 4.64 0.36
CA VAL A 94 -1.16 5.77 0.88
C VAL A 94 -0.27 6.99 1.04
N GLU A 95 0.91 6.83 1.63
CA GLU A 95 1.88 7.91 1.75
C GLU A 95 2.28 8.46 0.38
N ARG A 96 2.57 7.58 -0.59
CA ARG A 96 2.90 7.98 -1.96
C ARG A 96 1.75 8.75 -2.61
N ILE A 97 0.51 8.29 -2.47
CA ILE A 97 -0.68 8.97 -3.03
C ILE A 97 -0.87 10.34 -2.40
N VAL A 98 -0.69 10.46 -1.08
CA VAL A 98 -0.79 11.75 -0.39
C VAL A 98 0.30 12.72 -0.83
N GLN A 99 1.55 12.24 -0.98
CA GLN A 99 2.67 13.05 -1.50
C GLN A 99 2.44 13.52 -2.94
N GLN A 100 1.86 12.65 -3.77
CA GLN A 100 1.62 12.89 -5.19
C GLN A 100 0.22 13.43 -5.49
N TRP A 101 -0.51 13.91 -4.48
CA TRP A 101 -1.91 14.25 -4.61
C TRP A 101 -2.16 15.32 -5.67
N GLU A 102 -1.38 16.40 -5.65
CA GLU A 102 -1.56 17.53 -6.57
C GLU A 102 -1.20 17.17 -8.03
N PRO A 103 -0.02 16.56 -8.31
CA PRO A 103 0.29 16.04 -9.65
C PRO A 103 -0.78 15.07 -10.19
N LEU A 104 -1.29 14.16 -9.35
CA LEU A 104 -2.32 13.21 -9.74
C LEU A 104 -3.63 13.94 -10.09
N LYS A 105 -4.04 14.93 -9.28
CA LYS A 105 -5.23 15.73 -9.54
C LYS A 105 -5.11 16.48 -10.86
N ILE A 106 -3.98 17.13 -11.13
CA ILE A 106 -3.73 17.85 -12.39
C ILE A 106 -3.79 16.88 -13.57
N PHE A 107 -3.07 15.75 -13.47
CA PHE A 107 -3.02 14.73 -14.51
C PHE A 107 -4.41 14.20 -14.86
N PHE A 108 -5.18 13.75 -13.85
CA PHE A 108 -6.53 13.23 -14.10
C PHE A 108 -7.51 14.33 -14.54
N THR A 109 -7.30 15.60 -14.17
CA THR A 109 -8.12 16.71 -14.66
C THR A 109 -7.88 17.01 -16.15
N LYS A 110 -6.63 16.88 -16.63
CA LYS A 110 -6.30 17.06 -18.05
C LYS A 110 -6.82 15.92 -18.93
N HIS A 111 -6.71 14.69 -18.43
CA HIS A 111 -6.81 13.50 -19.28
C HIS A 111 -8.11 12.71 -19.13
N TRP A 112 -8.97 12.99 -18.14
CA TRP A 112 -10.19 12.18 -17.95
C TRP A 112 -11.16 12.23 -19.14
N VAL A 113 -11.28 13.40 -19.81
CA VAL A 113 -12.17 13.60 -20.96
C VAL A 113 -11.67 12.87 -22.20
N GLU A 114 -10.36 12.91 -22.47
CA GLU A 114 -9.78 12.34 -23.70
C GLU A 114 -9.85 10.81 -23.72
N LEU A 115 -9.79 10.19 -22.55
CA LEU A 115 -9.62 8.74 -22.42
C LEU A 115 -10.91 7.92 -22.42
N HIS A 116 -12.08 8.54 -22.15
CA HIS A 116 -13.41 7.91 -22.18
C HIS A 116 -13.49 6.53 -21.48
N THR A 117 -12.65 6.27 -20.47
CA THR A 117 -12.70 5.02 -19.71
C THR A 117 -13.46 5.22 -18.40
N LYS A 118 -14.35 4.29 -18.07
CA LYS A 118 -15.02 4.28 -16.75
C LYS A 118 -14.03 4.34 -15.58
N GLY A 119 -12.83 3.79 -15.74
CA GLY A 119 -11.77 3.85 -14.73
C GLY A 119 -11.23 5.27 -14.50
N SER A 120 -10.96 6.02 -15.57
CA SER A 120 -10.48 7.41 -15.45
C SER A 120 -11.53 8.34 -14.88
N GLU A 121 -12.81 8.14 -15.22
CA GLU A 121 -13.94 8.90 -14.66
C GLU A 121 -14.07 8.71 -13.15
N LEU A 122 -14.00 7.45 -12.67
CA LEU A 122 -14.07 7.14 -11.24
C LEU A 122 -12.88 7.74 -10.46
N ILE A 123 -11.68 7.68 -11.04
CA ILE A 123 -10.49 8.28 -10.42
C ILE A 123 -10.64 9.80 -10.36
N TYR A 124 -11.06 10.42 -11.46
CA TYR A 124 -11.32 11.87 -11.51
C TYR A 124 -12.37 12.30 -10.49
N ALA A 125 -13.50 11.59 -10.41
CA ALA A 125 -14.55 11.87 -9.44
C ALA A 125 -14.01 11.80 -8.00
N ALA A 126 -13.19 10.79 -7.69
CA ALA A 126 -12.58 10.64 -6.37
C ALA A 126 -11.61 11.79 -6.01
N PHE A 127 -10.84 12.32 -6.97
CA PHE A 127 -9.94 13.46 -6.71
C PHE A 127 -10.67 14.81 -6.55
N ASN A 128 -11.91 14.91 -7.03
CA ASN A 128 -12.76 16.10 -6.87
C ASN A 128 -13.72 16.00 -5.68
N GLU A 129 -13.77 14.84 -5.02
CA GLU A 129 -14.60 14.61 -3.85
C GLU A 129 -13.80 15.00 -2.57
N PRO A 130 -14.28 15.96 -1.75
CA PRO A 130 -13.50 16.48 -0.62
C PRO A 130 -13.16 15.44 0.46
N THR A 131 -14.03 14.45 0.69
CA THR A 131 -13.83 13.46 1.76
C THR A 131 -12.78 12.41 1.40
N THR A 132 -12.50 12.20 0.12
CA THR A 132 -11.51 11.23 -0.35
C THR A 132 -10.12 11.64 0.11
N LYS A 133 -9.73 12.91 -0.06
CA LYS A 133 -8.43 13.41 0.44
C LYS A 133 -8.33 13.27 1.96
N LEU A 134 -9.40 13.64 2.67
CA LEU A 134 -9.48 13.50 4.13
C LEU A 134 -9.28 12.05 4.57
N TYR A 135 -9.89 11.11 3.85
CA TYR A 135 -9.75 9.68 4.14
C TYR A 135 -8.32 9.18 3.94
N PHE A 136 -7.63 9.59 2.87
CA PHE A 136 -6.21 9.26 2.67
C PHE A 136 -5.30 9.90 3.73
N LEU A 137 -5.61 11.11 4.19
CA LEU A 137 -4.90 11.75 5.30
C LEU A 137 -5.13 11.01 6.62
N PHE A 138 -6.36 10.58 6.87
CA PHE A 138 -6.69 9.75 8.03
C PHE A 138 -5.96 8.40 8.00
N LEU A 139 -5.94 7.72 6.85
CA LEU A 139 -5.17 6.50 6.67
C LEU A 139 -3.68 6.74 6.89
N LYS A 140 -3.11 7.82 6.33
CA LYS A 140 -1.72 8.19 6.53
C LYS A 140 -1.41 8.38 8.01
N PHE A 141 -2.28 9.07 8.75
CA PHE A 141 -2.15 9.27 10.20
C PHE A 141 -2.14 7.94 10.95
N LEU A 142 -3.08 7.03 10.66
CA LEU A 142 -3.12 5.70 11.29
C LEU A 142 -1.88 4.86 10.99
N THR A 143 -1.26 5.06 9.83
CA THR A 143 -0.04 4.36 9.43
C THR A 143 1.25 5.09 9.80
N SER A 144 1.15 6.24 10.47
CA SER A 144 2.33 7.05 10.82
C SER A 144 3.19 6.36 11.88
N PRO A 145 4.53 6.47 11.80
CA PRO A 145 5.44 5.86 12.79
C PRO A 145 5.24 6.40 14.22
N ASP A 146 4.73 7.63 14.35
CA ASP A 146 4.63 8.38 15.60
C ASP A 146 3.54 7.84 16.53
N LEU A 147 2.58 7.06 16.02
CA LEU A 147 1.47 6.51 16.80
C LEU A 147 1.89 5.30 17.69
N GLY A 148 3.19 4.99 17.77
CA GLY A 148 3.72 3.91 18.61
C GLY A 148 3.41 2.49 18.11
N LEU A 149 2.60 2.34 17.06
CA LEU A 149 2.37 1.08 16.34
C LEU A 149 3.52 0.77 15.37
N ARG A 150 4.77 0.79 15.88
CA ARG A 150 5.94 0.25 15.15
C ARG A 150 5.77 -1.25 14.99
N ILE A 151 5.12 -1.66 13.91
CA ILE A 151 5.36 -2.95 13.31
C ILE A 151 6.63 -2.75 12.49
N ASP A 152 7.80 -2.94 13.13
CA ASP A 152 9.09 -2.84 12.44
C ASP A 152 9.11 -3.83 11.25
N LEU A 153 8.90 -3.28 10.06
CA LEU A 153 8.77 -4.01 8.79
C LEU A 153 10.11 -4.38 8.14
N ALA A 154 11.22 -4.10 8.81
CA ALA A 154 12.55 -4.17 8.22
C ALA A 154 13.09 -5.59 7.96
N GLN A 155 12.30 -6.65 8.18
CA GLN A 155 12.80 -8.03 8.05
C GLN A 155 12.26 -8.84 6.85
N SER A 156 11.25 -8.38 6.08
CA SER A 156 10.72 -9.21 4.98
C SER A 156 11.08 -8.75 3.55
N GLN A 157 11.74 -7.61 3.38
CA GLN A 157 12.20 -7.14 2.06
C GLN A 157 13.70 -7.33 1.85
N ARG A 158 14.51 -7.42 2.91
CA ARG A 158 15.96 -7.65 2.81
C ARG A 158 16.36 -9.07 2.35
N CYS A 159 15.44 -10.03 2.36
CA CYS A 159 15.69 -11.40 1.89
C CYS A 159 15.46 -11.62 0.38
N ARG A 160 15.14 -10.59 -0.42
CA ARG A 160 14.96 -10.74 -1.87
C ARG A 160 16.06 -10.13 -2.75
N ASP A 161 16.96 -9.34 -2.17
CA ASP A 161 17.97 -8.61 -2.94
C ASP A 161 19.36 -9.28 -2.92
N THR A 162 19.51 -10.47 -2.33
CA THR A 162 20.80 -11.20 -2.29
C THR A 162 20.81 -12.50 -3.09
N SER A 163 19.84 -12.74 -3.96
CA SER A 163 19.83 -13.93 -4.85
C SER A 163 19.70 -13.53 -6.31
N ASN A 164 20.56 -12.62 -6.76
CA ASN A 164 20.94 -12.45 -8.17
C ASN A 164 22.34 -11.82 -8.21
N GLY A 165 23.35 -12.68 -8.01
CA GLY A 165 24.71 -12.49 -8.50
C GLY A 165 25.00 -13.61 -9.51
N PRO A 166 25.94 -13.37 -10.44
CA PRO A 166 26.03 -14.02 -11.76
C PRO A 166 26.15 -15.55 -11.73
#